data_AF-A0A5K8A5N6-F1
#
_entry.id   AF-A0A5K8A5N6-F1
#
_cell.length_a   1.000
_cell.length_b   1.000
_cell.length_c   1.000
_cell.angle_alpha   90.00
_cell.angle_beta   90.00
_cell.angle_gamma   90.00
#
_symmetry.space_group_name_H-M   'P 1'
#
loop_
_entity.id
_entity.type
_entity.pdbx_description
1 polymer ?
#
loop_
_entity_poly.entity_id
_entity_poly.type
_entity_poly.pdbx_seq_one_letter_code
_entity_poly.pdbx_strand_id
1 'polypeptide(L)' 'MGFLKNQQIKMAMRLLAWQYTKADSPPPDNTQLERQARHLVDEAHRIARQRGGNVLAILKEMVTDARRR' A
#
# COMPACT_ATOMS: atom_id res chain seq x y z
N MET A 1 13.27 -9.02 -9.00
CA MET A 1 12.12 -9.82 -8.52
C MET A 1 12.47 -10.37 -7.15
N GLY A 2 11.71 -10.02 -6.10
CA GLY A 2 11.93 -10.54 -4.76
C GLY A 2 10.60 -11.02 -4.20
N PHE A 3 10.54 -12.27 -3.75
CA PHE A 3 9.37 -12.87 -3.12
C PHE A 3 8.74 -11.95 -2.06
N LEU A 4 9.58 -11.25 -1.29
CA LEU A 4 9.22 -10.23 -0.31
C LEU A 4 8.42 -9.06 -0.90
N LYS A 5 8.80 -8.56 -2.08
CA LYS A 5 8.09 -7.46 -2.76
C LYS A 5 6.68 -7.88 -3.17
N ASN A 6 6.51 -9.11 -3.67
CA ASN A 6 5.18 -9.60 -4.04
C ASN A 6 4.26 -9.79 -2.83
N GLN A 7 4.81 -10.21 -1.68
CA GLN A 7 4.04 -10.27 -0.44
C GLN A 7 3.62 -8.87 0.06
N GLN A 8 4.52 -7.90 -0.03
CA GLN A 8 4.22 -6.50 0.29
C GLN A 8 3.12 -5.94 -0.63
N ILE A 9 3.15 -6.26 -1.92
CA ILE A 9 2.10 -5.83 -2.87
C ILE A 9 0.76 -6.45 -2.50
N LYS A 10 0.68 -7.76 -2.24
CA LYS A 10 -0.56 -8.42 -1.81
C LYS A 10 -1.11 -7.81 -0.51
N MET A 11 -0.24 -7.46 0.42
CA MET A 11 -0.62 -6.80 1.66
C MET A 11 -1.14 -5.38 1.40
N ALA A 12 -0.46 -4.60 0.56
CA ALA A 12 -0.89 -3.27 0.14
C ALA A 12 -2.24 -3.31 -0.59
N MET A 13 -2.49 -4.32 -1.43
CA MET A 13 -3.79 -4.53 -2.05
C MET A 13 -4.90 -4.76 -1.02
N ARG A 14 -4.67 -5.62 -0.02
CA ARG A 14 -5.65 -5.86 1.05
C ARG A 14 -5.91 -4.60 1.88
N LEU A 15 -4.87 -3.82 2.15
CA LEU A 15 -5.00 -2.55 2.88
C LEU A 15 -5.79 -1.51 2.08
N LEU A 16 -5.52 -1.38 0.78
CA LEU A 16 -6.27 -0.50 -0.12
C LEU A 16 -7.73 -0.93 -0.24
N ALA A 17 -7.99 -2.22 -0.48
CA ALA A 17 -9.36 -2.74 -0.54
C ALA A 17 -10.13 -2.44 0.75
N TRP A 18 -9.52 -2.68 1.91
CA TRP A 18 -10.10 -2.32 3.21
C TRP A 18 -10.37 -0.82 3.33
N GLN A 19 -9.46 0.04 2.86
CA GLN A 19 -9.65 1.49 2.85
C GLN A 19 -10.85 1.90 2.01
N TYR A 20 -11.00 1.36 0.78
CA TYR A 20 -12.16 1.63 -0.08
C TYR A 20 -13.46 1.19 0.59
N THR A 21 -13.49 -0.02 1.18
CA THR A 21 -14.65 -0.50 1.94
C THR A 21 -14.99 0.40 3.13
N LYS A 22 -13.99 0.97 3.80
CA LYS A 22 -14.21 1.91 4.92
C LYS A 22 -14.63 3.30 4.47
N ALA A 23 -14.25 3.71 3.27
CA ALA A 23 -14.61 5.00 2.67
C ALA A 23 -15.95 4.97 1.92
N ASP A 24 -16.75 3.90 2.09
CA ASP A 24 -18.01 3.64 1.37
C ASP A 24 -17.88 3.77 -0.16
N SER A 25 -16.65 3.61 -0.67
CA SER A 25 -16.33 3.78 -2.08
C SER A 25 -16.20 2.40 -2.72
N PRO A 26 -16.76 2.18 -3.92
CA PRO A 26 -16.61 0.91 -4.61
C PRO A 26 -15.11 0.66 -4.86
N PRO A 27 -14.57 -0.51 -4.47
CA PRO A 27 -13.17 -0.80 -4.71
C PRO A 27 -12.91 -0.79 -6.23
N PRO A 28 -11.79 -0.20 -6.68
CA PRO A 28 -11.41 -0.20 -8.07
C PRO A 28 -11.15 -1.63 -8.56
N ASP A 29 -11.11 -1.81 -9.87
CA ASP A 29 -10.83 -3.12 -10.46
C ASP A 29 -9.51 -3.71 -9.94
N ASN A 30 -9.41 -5.05 -9.86
CA ASN A 30 -8.24 -5.71 -9.31
C ASN A 30 -6.92 -5.27 -9.98
N THR A 31 -6.94 -4.90 -11.26
CA THR A 31 -5.78 -4.43 -12.02
C THR A 31 -5.38 -3.01 -11.60
N GLN A 32 -6.34 -2.08 -11.40
CA GLN A 32 -6.06 -0.78 -10.80
C GLN A 32 -5.57 -0.92 -9.36
N LEU A 33 -6.19 -1.82 -8.59
CA LEU A 33 -5.85 -2.03 -7.19
C LEU A 33 -4.42 -2.61 -7.05
N GLU A 34 -4.02 -3.53 -7.93
CA GLU A 34 -2.63 -4.00 -8.01
C GLU A 34 -1.67 -2.88 -8.43
N ARG A 35 -2.03 -2.05 -9.42
CA ARG A 35 -1.20 -0.92 -9.85
C ARG A 35 -0.97 0.08 -8.70
N GLN A 36 -2.03 0.45 -7.99
CA GLN A 36 -1.96 1.32 -6.82
C GLN A 36 -1.11 0.68 -5.71
N ALA A 37 -1.31 -0.61 -5.42
CA ALA A 37 -0.53 -1.32 -4.42
C ALA A 37 0.97 -1.39 -4.77
N ARG A 38 1.30 -1.63 -6.06
CA ARG A 38 2.69 -1.66 -6.52
C ARG A 38 3.34 -0.28 -6.37
N HIS A 39 2.63 0.79 -6.73
CA HIS A 39 3.08 2.15 -6.50
C HIS A 39 3.31 2.44 -5.01
N LEU A 40 2.36 2.04 -4.14
CA LEU A 40 2.48 2.23 -2.68
C LEU A 40 3.73 1.53 -2.12
N VAL A 41 3.98 0.30 -2.55
CA VAL A 41 5.15 -0.48 -2.13
C VAL A 41 6.44 0.16 -2.62
N ASP A 42 6.48 0.63 -3.87
CA ASP A 42 7.65 1.30 -4.42
C ASP A 42 7.95 2.62 -3.70
N GLU A 43 6.92 3.39 -3.37
CA GLU A 43 7.06 4.61 -2.55
C GLU A 43 7.54 4.29 -1.14
N ALA A 44 6.99 3.24 -0.51
CA ALA A 44 7.41 2.80 0.81
C ALA A 44 8.87 2.32 0.83
N HIS A 45 9.33 1.63 -0.23
CA HIS A 45 10.75 1.30 -0.42
C HIS A 45 11.61 2.55 -0.59
N ARG A 46 11.14 3.55 -1.33
CA ARG A 46 11.84 4.82 -1.51
C ARG A 46 12.00 5.57 -0.18
N ILE A 47 10.93 5.66 0.61
CA ILE A 47 10.95 6.26 1.94
C ILE A 47 11.90 5.49 2.87
N ALA A 48 11.81 4.16 2.89
CA ALA A 48 12.68 3.31 3.71
C ALA A 48 14.16 3.51 3.37
N ARG A 49 14.50 3.73 2.09
CA ARG A 49 15.89 4.03 1.68
C ARG A 49 16.33 5.43 2.09
N GLN A 50 15.44 6.41 2.04
CA GLN A 50 15.78 7.81 2.34
C GLN A 50 15.85 8.11 3.84
N ARG A 51 14.95 7.52 4.62
CA ARG A 51 14.75 7.85 6.04
C ARG A 51 15.11 6.70 6.97
N GLY A 52 15.43 5.53 6.42
CA GLY A 52 15.46 4.29 7.18
C GLY A 52 14.05 3.78 7.51
N GLY A 53 13.96 2.56 8.04
CA GLY A 53 12.71 2.00 8.56
C GLY A 53 12.15 0.81 7.78
N ASN A 54 11.06 0.25 8.30
CA ASN A 54 10.41 -0.94 7.76
C ASN A 54 9.32 -0.56 6.76
N VAL A 55 9.42 -1.08 5.53
CA VAL A 55 8.44 -0.90 4.45
C VAL A 55 7.02 -1.19 4.90
N LEU A 56 6.79 -2.23 5.72
CA LEU A 56 5.45 -2.55 6.22
C LEU A 56 4.90 -1.51 7.19
N ALA A 57 5.77 -0.90 8.00
CA ALA A 57 5.36 0.18 8.91
C ALA A 57 4.97 1.42 8.10
N ILE A 58 5.79 1.78 7.11
CA ILE A 58 5.55 2.92 6.20
C ILE A 58 4.24 2.72 5.42
N LEU A 59 3.99 1.52 4.88
CA LEU A 59 2.73 1.21 4.19
C LEU A 59 1.50 1.41 5.09
N LYS A 60 1.57 0.94 6.35
CA LYS A 60 0.48 1.16 7.32
C LYS A 60 0.28 2.64 7.62
N GLU A 61 1.36 3.38 7.76
CA GLU A 61 1.34 4.81 8.05
C GLU A 61 0.70 5.58 6.89
N MET A 62 1.12 5.31 5.65
CA MET A 62 0.55 5.93 4.44
C MET A 62 -0.96 5.70 4.30
N VAL A 63 -1.44 4.48 4.57
CA VAL A 63 -2.88 4.18 4.52
C VAL A 63 -3.64 4.82 5.69
N THR A 64 -3.02 4.90 6.86
CA THR A 64 -3.61 5.55 8.04
C THR A 64 -3.71 7.06 7.84
N ASP A 65 -2.70 7.68 7.23
CA ASP A 65 -2.72 9.11 6.91
C ASP A 65 -3.77 9.42 5.84
N ALA A 66 -3.92 8.53 4.85
CA ALA A 66 -5.01 8.60 3.87
C ALA A 66 -6.41 8.41 4.49
N ARG A 67 -6.52 7.91 5.73
CA ARG A 67 -7.78 7.85 6.50
C ARG A 67 -8.05 9.13 7.29
N ARG A 68 -7.01 9.92 7.62
CA ARG A 68 -7.15 11.12 8.47
C ARG A 68 -7.45 12.39 7.68
N ARG A 69 -7.27 12.36 6.35
CA ARG A 69 -7.70 13.40 5.41
C ARG A 69 -9.10 13.09 4.91
#